data_AF-A0A1F5RHX5-F1
#
_entry.id   AF-A0A1F5RHX5-F1
#
_cell.length_a   1.000
_cell.length_b   1.000
_cell.length_c   1.000
_cell.angle_alpha   90.00
_cell.angle_beta   90.00
_cell.angle_gamma   90.00
#
_symmetry.space_group_name_H-M   'P 1'
#
loop_
_entity.id
_entity.type
_entity.pdbx_description
1 polymer ?
#
loop_
_entity_poly.entity_id
_entity_poly.type
_entity_poly.pdbx_seq_one_letter_code
_entity_poly.pdbx_strand_id
1 'polypeptide(L)'
;MSPSELIKTSGINNNIVNCALRKLFRKNIVKCFNPESKTGRIYGLTAKGKVLRKELLTGTDFQEPVNDDYIEPSNIDWKLYGWITAGKGKREYLKIMNTYSKIRDGTFRASQVFTRFRYEGIKSTPRTEVYRAIKQFIKRGILSRIAVGKRNVRFKFTKKGLLISEILSA
;
A
#
# COMPACT_ATOMS: atom_id res chain seq x y z
N MET A 1 1.42 9.54 2.21
CA MET A 1 0.15 9.45 2.95
C MET A 1 -1.04 9.54 2.00
N SER A 2 -2.11 8.76 2.23
CA SER A 2 -3.34 8.80 1.44
C SER A 2 -4.39 9.75 2.05
N PRO A 3 -5.36 10.28 1.27
CA PRO A 3 -6.45 11.07 1.80
C PRO A 3 -7.25 10.34 2.88
N SER A 4 -7.43 9.03 2.73
CA SER A 4 -8.14 8.21 3.72
C SER A 4 -7.39 8.10 5.04
N GLU A 5 -6.05 8.04 5.02
CA GLU A 5 -5.23 8.12 6.23
C GLU A 5 -5.36 9.50 6.89
N LEU A 6 -5.25 10.58 6.11
CA LEU A 6 -5.39 11.95 6.62
C LEU A 6 -6.73 12.18 7.32
N ILE A 7 -7.83 11.66 6.77
CA ILE A 7 -9.16 11.76 7.38
C ILE A 7 -9.19 11.02 8.73
N LYS A 8 -8.61 9.81 8.78
CA LYS A 8 -8.57 9.02 10.01
C LYS A 8 -7.73 9.66 11.11
N THR A 9 -6.61 10.27 10.76
CA THR A 9 -5.69 10.87 11.73
C THR A 9 -6.15 12.25 12.19
N SER A 10 -6.67 13.09 11.28
CA SER A 10 -7.06 14.45 11.60
C SER A 10 -8.52 14.59 12.06
N GLY A 11 -9.38 13.59 11.80
CA GLY A 11 -10.83 13.70 12.01
C GLY A 11 -11.52 14.70 11.06
N ILE A 12 -10.80 15.30 10.11
CA ILE A 12 -11.33 16.32 9.21
C ILE A 12 -12.19 15.69 8.12
N ASN A 13 -13.25 16.39 7.74
CA ASN A 13 -14.13 15.97 6.65
C ASN A 13 -13.37 15.76 5.32
N ASN A 14 -13.74 14.69 4.60
CA ASN A 14 -13.18 14.33 3.29
C ASN A 14 -13.16 15.48 2.27
N ASN A 15 -14.21 16.30 2.22
CA ASN A 15 -14.30 17.42 1.28
C ASN A 15 -13.25 18.49 1.58
N ILE A 16 -13.03 18.78 2.88
CA ILE A 16 -12.04 19.75 3.34
C ILE A 16 -10.63 19.22 3.05
N VAL A 17 -10.34 17.96 3.40
CA VAL A 17 -9.04 17.33 3.11
C VAL A 17 -8.73 17.37 1.61
N ASN A 18 -9.67 16.99 0.75
CA ASN A 18 -9.47 17.05 -0.70
C ASN A 18 -9.30 18.48 -1.23
N CYS A 19 -10.04 19.45 -0.68
CA CYS A 19 -9.90 20.85 -1.04
C CYS A 19 -8.51 21.39 -0.66
N ALA A 20 -8.06 21.11 0.57
CA ALA A 20 -6.74 21.49 1.06
C ALA A 20 -5.63 20.86 0.20
N LEU A 21 -5.70 19.55 -0.06
CA LEU A 21 -4.72 18.85 -0.91
C LEU A 21 -4.65 19.43 -2.32
N ARG A 22 -5.78 19.78 -2.93
CA ARG A 22 -5.80 20.44 -4.25
C ARG A 22 -5.11 21.80 -4.21
N LYS A 23 -5.36 22.62 -3.17
CA LYS A 23 -4.72 23.93 -3.00
C LYS A 23 -3.21 23.79 -2.78
N LEU A 24 -2.79 22.85 -1.93
CA LEU A 24 -1.38 22.57 -1.66
C LEU A 24 -0.66 22.04 -2.91
N PHE A 25 -1.32 21.19 -3.69
CA PHE A 25 -0.79 20.67 -4.94
C PHE A 25 -0.57 21.80 -5.96
N ARG A 26 -1.56 22.69 -6.14
CA ARG A 26 -1.43 23.88 -7.01
C ARG A 26 -0.30 24.81 -6.60
N LYS A 27 -0.01 24.91 -5.30
CA LYS A 27 1.10 25.72 -4.75
C LYS A 27 2.46 25.01 -4.79
N ASN A 28 2.53 23.80 -5.37
CA ASN A 28 3.72 22.95 -5.43
C ASN A 28 4.31 22.60 -4.05
N ILE A 29 3.45 22.47 -3.02
CA ILE A 29 3.83 22.09 -1.65
C ILE A 29 3.77 20.57 -1.49
N VAL A 30 2.77 19.94 -2.11
CA VAL A 30 2.63 18.48 -2.16
C VAL A 30 2.67 17.99 -3.61
N LYS A 31 3.15 16.77 -3.82
CA LYS A 31 3.07 16.03 -5.08
C LYS A 31 2.22 14.78 -4.92
N CYS A 32 1.51 14.40 -5.98
CA CYS A 32 0.78 13.14 -6.08
C CYS A 32 1.64 12.13 -6.83
N PHE A 33 1.89 10.96 -6.23
CA PHE A 33 2.77 9.94 -6.83
C PHE A 33 2.10 9.08 -7.89
N ASN A 34 0.78 8.90 -7.79
CA ASN A 34 -0.02 8.11 -8.73
C ASN A 34 -1.16 8.95 -9.33
N PRO A 35 -0.84 10.00 -10.13
CA PRO A 35 -1.83 10.94 -10.64
C PRO A 35 -2.90 10.27 -11.51
N GLU A 36 -2.53 9.23 -12.27
CA GLU A 36 -3.44 8.46 -13.13
C GLU A 36 -4.50 7.67 -12.34
N SER A 37 -4.25 7.40 -11.06
CA SER A 37 -5.17 6.62 -10.23
C SER A 37 -6.32 7.50 -9.75
N LYS A 38 -7.56 7.04 -9.96
CA LYS A 38 -8.76 7.68 -9.39
C LYS A 38 -8.92 7.37 -7.89
N THR A 39 -8.44 6.21 -7.44
CA THR A 39 -8.58 5.73 -6.06
C THR A 39 -7.24 5.40 -5.43
N GLY A 40 -7.15 5.57 -4.10
CA GLY A 40 -5.92 5.33 -3.35
C GLY A 40 -4.78 6.24 -3.80
N ARG A 41 -5.03 7.55 -3.96
CA ARG A 41 -3.95 8.50 -4.26
C ARG A 41 -3.01 8.61 -3.08
N ILE A 42 -1.71 8.69 -3.35
CA ILE A 42 -0.68 8.96 -2.33
C ILE A 42 -0.08 10.32 -2.62
N TYR A 43 -0.03 11.13 -1.57
CA TYR A 43 0.62 12.43 -1.57
C TYR A 43 1.88 12.40 -0.70
N GLY A 44 2.88 13.18 -1.11
CA GLY A 44 4.10 13.45 -0.36
C GLY A 44 4.50 14.91 -0.50
N LEU A 45 5.36 15.38 0.39
CA LEU A 45 5.87 16.75 0.36
C LEU A 45 6.91 16.93 -0.75
N THR A 46 6.90 18.10 -1.39
CA THR A 46 7.99 18.55 -2.27
C THR A 46 9.14 19.12 -1.44
N ALA A 47 10.28 19.41 -2.06
CA ALA A 47 11.38 20.11 -1.36
C ALA A 47 10.91 21.42 -0.71
N LYS A 48 10.11 22.21 -1.44
CA LYS A 48 9.46 23.42 -0.93
C LYS A 48 8.53 23.11 0.26
N GLY A 49 7.72 22.06 0.17
CA GLY A 49 6.83 21.66 1.26
C GLY A 49 7.56 21.21 2.52
N LYS A 50 8.73 20.55 2.37
CA LYS A 50 9.58 20.17 3.50
C LYS A 50 10.16 21.38 4.23
N VAL A 51 10.63 22.39 3.48
CA VAL A 51 11.13 23.65 4.07
C VAL A 51 10.02 24.36 4.85
N LEU A 52 8.84 24.55 4.23
CA LEU A 52 7.70 25.19 4.90
C LEU A 52 7.25 24.43 6.14
N ARG A 53 7.22 23.09 6.08
CA ARG A 53 6.91 22.27 7.26
C ARG A 53 7.92 22.51 8.38
N LYS A 54 9.21 22.53 8.05
CA LYS A 54 10.28 22.77 9.03
C LYS A 54 10.13 24.15 9.67
N GLU A 55 9.87 25.19 8.88
CA GLU A 55 9.61 26.55 9.37
C GLU A 55 8.42 26.60 10.32
N LEU A 56 7.29 26.00 9.94
CA LEU A 56 6.06 25.95 10.76
C LEU A 56 6.27 25.22 12.09
N LEU A 57 7.05 24.13 12.09
CA LEU A 57 7.33 23.36 13.30
C LEU A 57 8.35 24.05 14.21
N THR A 58 9.35 24.74 13.63
CA THR A 58 10.38 25.46 14.41
C THR A 58 9.80 26.69 15.14
N GLY A 59 8.75 27.31 14.59
CA GLY A 59 8.09 28.47 15.18
C GLY A 59 6.99 28.16 16.21
N THR A 60 6.85 26.91 16.64
CA THR A 60 5.82 26.50 17.60
C THR A 60 6.44 25.65 18.72
N ASP A 61 5.96 25.79 19.95
CA ASP A 61 6.43 25.02 21.13
C ASP A 61 6.09 23.51 21.07
N PHE A 62 5.67 22.99 19.92
CA PHE A 62 5.39 21.58 19.72
C PHE A 62 6.69 20.77 19.65
N GLN A 63 7.18 20.37 20.83
CA GLN A 63 8.19 19.33 21.01
C GLN A 63 7.58 17.95 20.72
N GLU A 64 7.41 17.61 19.45
CA GLU A 64 7.53 16.21 19.05
C GLU A 64 8.50 16.11 17.89
N PRO A 65 9.53 15.25 17.97
CA PRO A 65 10.30 14.90 16.80
C PRO A 65 9.36 14.12 15.89
N VAL A 66 8.71 14.80 14.95
CA VAL A 66 7.86 14.12 13.96
C VAL A 66 8.77 13.40 12.98
N ASN A 67 9.25 12.24 13.42
CA ASN A 67 10.19 11.35 12.75
C ASN A 67 9.51 10.55 11.62
N ASP A 68 8.55 11.19 10.95
CA ASP A 68 7.72 10.59 9.91
C ASP A 68 7.70 11.49 8.68
N ASP A 69 8.88 12.01 8.32
CA ASP A 69 9.09 12.42 6.94
C ASP A 69 8.80 11.19 6.07
N TYR A 70 7.65 11.20 5.40
CA TYR A 70 7.34 10.22 4.38
C TYR A 70 8.51 10.19 3.39
N ILE A 71 9.37 9.18 3.52
CA ILE A 71 10.44 8.88 2.60
C ILE A 71 9.73 8.43 1.34
N GLU A 72 9.85 9.20 0.26
CA GLU A 72 9.45 8.75 -1.07
C GLU A 72 10.17 7.44 -1.34
N PRO A 73 9.47 6.30 -1.38
CA PRO A 73 10.19 5.04 -1.50
C PRO A 73 10.68 4.96 -2.94
N SER A 74 12.00 5.06 -3.10
CA SER A 74 12.65 4.93 -4.40
C SER A 74 12.30 3.58 -5.00
N ASN A 75 11.93 3.56 -6.29
CA ASN A 75 11.60 2.36 -7.07
C ASN A 75 10.22 1.72 -6.82
N ILE A 76 9.20 2.49 -6.45
CA ILE A 76 7.81 1.99 -6.50
C ILE A 76 7.22 2.11 -7.91
N ASP A 77 6.60 1.03 -8.37
CA ASP A 77 5.71 1.07 -9.52
C ASP A 77 4.32 1.58 -9.09
N TRP A 78 4.12 2.88 -9.27
CA TRP A 78 2.87 3.58 -8.93
C TRP A 78 1.68 3.13 -9.78
N LYS A 79 1.91 2.63 -11.00
CA LYS A 79 0.86 2.09 -11.87
C LYS A 79 0.36 0.75 -11.31
N LEU A 80 1.28 -0.10 -10.86
CA LEU A 80 0.95 -1.37 -10.20
C LEU A 80 0.26 -1.14 -8.86
N TYR A 81 0.74 -0.18 -8.07
CA TYR A 81 0.09 0.26 -6.84
C TYR A 81 -1.37 0.68 -7.12
N GLY A 82 -1.58 1.58 -8.08
CA GLY A 82 -2.92 2.03 -8.51
C GLY A 82 -3.84 0.88 -8.95
N TRP A 83 -3.30 -0.12 -9.65
CA TRP A 83 -4.07 -1.30 -10.05
C TRP A 83 -4.54 -2.16 -8.85
N ILE A 84 -3.72 -2.25 -7.80
CA ILE A 84 -4.07 -2.95 -6.56
C ILE A 84 -5.15 -2.15 -5.81
N THR A 85 -4.95 -0.85 -5.65
CA THR A 85 -5.86 0.00 -4.87
C THR A 85 -7.23 0.16 -5.50
N ALA A 86 -7.31 0.11 -6.83
CA ALA A 86 -8.57 0.21 -7.57
C ALA A 86 -9.40 -1.08 -7.55
N GLY A 87 -8.80 -2.24 -7.23
CA GLY A 87 -9.49 -3.53 -7.30
C GLY A 87 -10.13 -3.97 -5.99
N LYS A 88 -11.39 -4.40 -6.04
CA LYS A 88 -12.10 -5.02 -4.91
C LYS A 88 -11.32 -6.25 -4.40
N GLY A 89 -10.99 -6.29 -3.11
CA GLY A 89 -10.35 -7.45 -2.48
C GLY A 89 -8.84 -7.58 -2.68
N LYS A 90 -8.24 -6.88 -3.67
CA LYS A 90 -6.81 -7.07 -4.01
C LYS A 90 -5.88 -6.65 -2.87
N ARG A 91 -6.23 -5.57 -2.17
CA ARG A 91 -5.49 -5.09 -1.00
C ARG A 91 -5.53 -6.12 0.14
N GLU A 92 -6.70 -6.71 0.37
CA GLU A 92 -6.94 -7.72 1.39
C GLU A 92 -6.14 -9.00 1.09
N TYR A 93 -6.14 -9.46 -0.17
CA TYR A 93 -5.30 -10.59 -0.59
C TYR A 93 -3.83 -10.33 -0.31
N LEU A 94 -3.35 -9.14 -0.66
CA LEU A 94 -1.96 -8.76 -0.43
C LEU A 94 -1.63 -8.69 1.06
N LYS A 95 -2.48 -8.09 1.89
CA LYS A 95 -2.29 -8.01 3.35
C LYS A 95 -2.18 -9.39 3.98
N ILE A 96 -3.10 -10.31 3.64
CA ILE A 96 -3.05 -11.69 4.14
C ILE A 96 -1.79 -12.39 3.64
N MET A 97 -1.46 -12.30 2.35
CA MET A 97 -0.25 -12.91 1.82
C MET A 97 1.02 -12.36 2.49
N ASN A 98 1.06 -11.07 2.82
CA ASN A 98 2.19 -10.41 3.49
C ASN A 98 2.44 -10.93 4.91
N THR A 99 1.44 -11.52 5.56
CA THR A 99 1.68 -12.19 6.86
C THR A 99 2.69 -13.34 6.73
N TYR A 100 2.72 -14.00 5.56
CA TYR A 100 3.66 -15.08 5.28
C TYR A 100 5.04 -14.61 4.83
N SER A 101 5.20 -13.34 4.40
CA SER A 101 6.53 -12.81 4.08
C SER A 101 7.38 -12.65 5.35
N LYS A 102 6.71 -12.38 6.48
CA LYS A 102 7.31 -12.14 7.81
C LYS A 102 7.59 -13.42 8.60
N ILE A 103 7.18 -14.59 8.10
CA ILE A 103 7.22 -15.86 8.82
C ILE A 103 7.93 -16.93 7.96
N ARG A 104 8.73 -17.81 8.60
CA ARG A 104 9.48 -18.91 7.93
C ARG A 104 10.45 -18.40 6.84
N ASP A 105 10.40 -19.02 5.66
CA ASP A 105 11.22 -18.76 4.46
C ASP A 105 10.62 -17.67 3.53
N GLY A 106 9.54 -17.01 3.98
CA GLY A 106 8.80 -16.04 3.20
C GLY A 106 7.91 -16.66 2.11
N THR A 107 7.66 -17.98 2.18
CA THR A 107 6.88 -18.71 1.16
C THR A 107 5.53 -19.19 1.69
N PHE A 108 4.55 -19.31 0.80
CA PHE A 108 3.20 -19.78 1.14
C PHE A 108 2.53 -20.58 0.01
N ARG A 109 1.52 -21.36 0.38
CA ARG A 109 0.62 -22.08 -0.54
C ARG A 109 -0.70 -21.33 -0.68
N ALA A 110 -1.35 -21.48 -1.83
CA ALA A 110 -2.67 -20.90 -2.06
C ALA A 110 -3.73 -21.40 -1.05
N SER A 111 -3.63 -22.66 -0.60
CA SER A 111 -4.51 -23.21 0.43
C SER A 111 -4.35 -22.52 1.78
N GLN A 112 -3.13 -22.13 2.16
CA GLN A 112 -2.88 -21.42 3.42
C GLN A 112 -3.55 -20.04 3.41
N VAL A 113 -3.41 -19.30 2.29
CA VAL A 113 -4.10 -18.03 2.08
C VAL A 113 -5.61 -18.21 2.21
N PHE A 114 -6.19 -19.20 1.52
CA PHE A 114 -7.62 -19.49 1.60
C PHE A 114 -8.09 -19.79 3.03
N THR A 115 -7.36 -20.63 3.77
CA THR A 115 -7.67 -20.94 5.18
C THR A 115 -7.66 -19.67 6.04
N ARG A 116 -6.68 -18.78 5.82
CA ARG A 116 -6.58 -17.52 6.56
C ARG A 116 -7.74 -16.56 6.24
N PHE A 117 -8.14 -16.47 4.98
CA PHE A 117 -9.32 -15.70 4.56
C PHE A 117 -10.61 -16.15 5.28
N ARG A 118 -10.81 -17.46 5.44
CA ARG A 118 -11.94 -17.99 6.22
C ARG A 118 -11.87 -17.60 7.68
N TYR A 119 -10.68 -17.70 8.29
CA TYR A 119 -10.49 -17.39 9.70
C TYR A 119 -10.69 -15.90 10.01
N GLU A 120 -10.19 -15.01 9.15
CA GLU A 120 -10.31 -13.56 9.35
C GLU A 120 -11.70 -13.00 9.00
N GLY A 121 -12.67 -13.84 8.63
CA GLY A 121 -14.04 -13.42 8.33
C GLY A 121 -14.16 -12.48 7.11
N ILE A 122 -13.12 -12.41 6.26
CA ILE A 122 -13.07 -11.52 5.09
C ILE A 122 -13.89 -12.13 3.95
N LYS A 123 -15.22 -12.05 4.08
CA LYS A 123 -16.24 -12.56 3.14
C LYS A 123 -16.16 -14.07 2.88
N SER A 124 -17.28 -14.65 2.42
CA SER A 124 -17.28 -15.98 1.81
C SER A 124 -16.55 -15.91 0.46
N THR A 125 -15.21 -15.89 0.52
CA THR A 125 -14.35 -15.80 -0.66
C THR A 125 -14.16 -17.19 -1.23
N PRO A 126 -14.63 -17.48 -2.47
CA PRO A 126 -14.46 -18.80 -3.07
C PRO A 126 -12.98 -19.13 -3.27
N ARG A 127 -12.63 -20.41 -3.15
CA ARG A 127 -11.24 -20.87 -3.33
C ARG A 127 -10.69 -20.51 -4.71
N THR A 128 -11.53 -20.54 -5.74
CA THR A 128 -11.21 -20.15 -7.12
C THR A 128 -10.76 -18.69 -7.23
N GLU A 129 -11.35 -17.78 -6.45
CA GLU A 129 -10.99 -16.36 -6.46
C GLU A 129 -9.60 -16.13 -5.86
N VAL A 130 -9.22 -16.88 -4.82
CA VAL A 130 -7.84 -16.85 -4.27
C VAL A 130 -6.83 -17.26 -5.35
N TYR A 131 -7.08 -18.36 -6.06
CA TYR A 131 -6.21 -18.80 -7.14
C TYR A 131 -6.15 -17.78 -8.29
N ARG A 132 -7.30 -17.20 -8.65
CA ARG A 132 -7.39 -16.16 -9.68
C ARG A 132 -6.59 -14.92 -9.29
N ALA A 133 -6.66 -14.49 -8.03
CA ALA A 133 -5.88 -13.38 -7.51
C ALA A 133 -4.37 -13.67 -7.56
N ILE A 134 -3.94 -14.84 -7.09
CA ILE A 134 -2.53 -15.27 -7.14
C ILE A 134 -2.02 -15.27 -8.59
N LYS A 135 -2.79 -15.82 -9.54
CA LYS A 135 -2.41 -15.83 -10.96
C LYS A 135 -2.24 -14.41 -11.51
N GLN A 136 -3.13 -13.48 -11.14
CA GLN A 136 -3.02 -12.08 -11.56
C GLN A 136 -1.80 -11.38 -10.96
N PHE A 137 -1.44 -11.69 -9.72
CA PHE A 137 -0.26 -11.16 -9.05
C PHE A 137 1.05 -11.70 -9.64
N ILE A 138 1.10 -12.97 -10.02
CA ILE A 138 2.24 -13.55 -10.75
C ILE A 138 2.41 -12.87 -12.11
N LYS A 139 1.31 -12.74 -12.88
CA LYS A 139 1.34 -12.07 -14.20
C LYS A 139 1.90 -10.64 -14.15
N ARG A 140 1.78 -9.97 -13.01
CA ARG A 140 2.25 -8.58 -12.79
C ARG A 140 3.59 -8.47 -12.05
N GLY A 141 4.23 -9.60 -11.77
CA GLY A 141 5.53 -9.63 -11.11
C GLY A 141 5.49 -9.25 -9.62
N ILE A 142 4.32 -9.34 -8.96
CA ILE A 142 4.19 -9.14 -7.51
C ILE A 142 4.64 -10.39 -6.77
N LEU A 143 4.24 -11.55 -7.29
CA LEU A 143 4.56 -12.86 -6.75
C LEU A 143 5.39 -13.66 -7.74
N SER A 144 6.26 -14.51 -7.21
CA SER A 144 7.00 -15.53 -7.94
C SER A 144 6.49 -16.92 -7.55
N ARG A 145 6.49 -17.84 -8.52
CA ARG A 145 6.16 -19.25 -8.30
C ARG A 145 7.44 -20.01 -7.99
N ILE A 146 7.43 -20.75 -6.90
CA ILE A 146 8.52 -21.64 -6.47
C ILE A 146 8.00 -23.08 -6.56
N ALA A 147 8.61 -23.89 -7.43
CA ALA A 147 8.31 -25.31 -7.51
C ALA A 147 9.10 -26.06 -6.43
N VAL A 148 8.39 -26.78 -5.56
CA VAL A 148 8.99 -27.65 -4.54
C VAL A 148 8.65 -29.09 -4.92
N GLY A 149 9.43 -29.66 -5.85
CA GLY A 149 9.18 -30.98 -6.43
C GLY A 149 7.99 -31.03 -7.40
N LYS A 150 7.52 -32.24 -7.72
CA LYS A 150 6.56 -32.48 -8.82
C LYS A 150 5.15 -31.90 -8.61
N ARG A 151 4.68 -31.78 -7.36
CA ARG A 151 3.28 -31.40 -7.05
C ARG A 151 3.12 -30.25 -6.04
N ASN A 152 4.17 -29.85 -5.32
CA ASN A 152 4.04 -28.75 -4.36
C ASN A 152 4.46 -27.43 -5.00
N VAL A 153 3.49 -26.53 -5.15
CA VAL A 153 3.73 -25.16 -5.60
C VAL A 153 3.68 -24.24 -4.39
N ARG A 154 4.72 -23.44 -4.22
CA ARG A 154 4.77 -22.34 -3.27
C ARG A 154 4.88 -21.01 -4.02
N PHE A 155 4.56 -19.94 -3.32
CA PHE A 155 4.62 -18.57 -3.82
C PHE A 155 5.42 -17.72 -2.85
N LYS A 156 6.14 -16.73 -3.37
CA LYS A 156 6.91 -15.76 -2.61
C LYS A 156 6.77 -14.39 -3.25
N PHE A 157 6.79 -13.34 -2.44
CA PHE A 157 6.84 -11.98 -2.96
C PHE A 157 8.15 -11.72 -3.70
N THR A 158 8.06 -11.00 -4.81
CA THR A 158 9.23 -10.37 -5.42
C THR A 158 9.63 -9.14 -4.60
N LYS A 159 10.84 -8.60 -4.81
CA LYS A 159 11.28 -7.36 -4.16
C LYS A 159 10.26 -6.22 -4.37
N LYS A 160 9.78 -6.08 -5.60
CA LYS A 160 8.73 -5.11 -5.97
C LYS A 160 7.41 -5.35 -5.25
N GLY A 161 7.00 -6.63 -5.13
CA GLY A 161 5.78 -7.00 -4.43
C GLY A 161 5.84 -6.70 -2.94
N LEU A 162 6.98 -6.92 -2.30
CA LEU A 162 7.20 -6.57 -0.88
C LEU A 162 7.06 -5.07 -0.65
N LEU A 163 7.77 -4.24 -1.44
CA LEU A 163 7.70 -2.78 -1.32
C LEU A 163 6.26 -2.26 -1.40
N ILE A 164 5.50 -2.75 -2.39
CA ILE A 164 4.10 -2.34 -2.52
C ILE A 164 3.24 -2.83 -1.35
N SER A 165 3.50 -4.04 -0.87
CA SER A 165 2.76 -4.59 0.26
C SER A 165 3.04 -3.86 1.56
N GLU A 166 4.27 -3.41 1.81
CA GLU A 166 4.65 -2.64 2.99
C GLU A 166 3.89 -1.31 3.04
N ILE A 167 3.81 -0.59 1.91
CA ILE A 167 3.05 0.67 1.79
C ILE A 167 1.55 0.46 2.07
N LEU A 168 1.00 -0.69 1.69
CA LEU A 168 -0.42 -1.01 1.92
C LEU A 168 -0.70 -1.52 3.34
N SER A 169 0.33 -1.96 4.06
CA SER A 169 0.26 -2.47 5.42
C SER A 169 0.54 -1.40 6.48
N ALA A 170 1.19 -0.28 6.10
CA ALA A 170 1.22 0.96 6.88
C ALA A 170 -0.18 1.61 6.96
#